data_AF-A0A0K6IL38-F1
#
_entry.id   AF-A0A0K6IL38-F1
#
_cell.length_a   1.000
_cell.length_b   1.000
_cell.length_c   1.000
_cell.angle_alpha   90.00
_cell.angle_beta   90.00
_cell.angle_gamma   90.00
#
_symmetry.space_group_name_H-M   'P 1'
#
loop_
_entity.id
_entity.type
_entity.pdbx_description
1 polymer ?
#
loop_
_entity_poly.entity_id
_entity_poly.type
_entity_poly.pdbx_seq_one_letter_code
_entity_poly.pdbx_strand_id
1 'polypeptide(L)' 'MFKEYKVELVTEGGCGTILLGSSGLPIKRLESKLNEAAAEGWELAFQVIEKKRFWLFWTRETVILTLGRK' A
#
# COMPACT_ATOMS: atom_id res chain seq x y z
N MET A 1 16.45 11.87 -12.67
CA MET A 1 16.56 10.41 -12.56
C MET A 1 16.86 10.09 -11.11
N PHE A 2 16.14 9.13 -10.52
CA PHE A 2 16.41 8.71 -9.14
C PHE A 2 17.71 7.91 -9.06
N LYS A 3 18.46 8.09 -7.97
CA LYS A 3 19.65 7.28 -7.68
C LYS A 3 19.32 6.04 -6.86
N GLU A 4 18.27 6.12 -6.07
CA GLU A 4 17.83 5.05 -5.18
C GLU A 4 16.33 4.78 -5.36
N TYR A 5 15.95 3.51 -5.21
CA TYR A 5 14.56 3.06 -5.23
C TYR A 5 14.24 2.23 -4.00
N LYS A 6 13.05 2.45 -3.44
CA LYS A 6 12.46 1.66 -2.36
C LYS A 6 11.08 1.18 -2.80
N VAL A 7 10.77 -0.08 -2.55
CA VAL A 7 9.44 -0.64 -2.82
C VAL A 7 8.75 -0.96 -1.50
N GLU A 8 7.56 -0.42 -1.29
CA GLU A 8 6.76 -0.66 -0.10
C GLU A 8 5.42 -1.31 -0.45
N LEU A 9 5.02 -2.29 0.36
CA LEU A 9 3.77 -3.02 0.22
C LEU A 9 2.83 -2.63 1.35
N VAL A 10 1.77 -1.89 1.02
CA VAL A 10 0.70 -1.56 1.96
C VAL A 10 -0.44 -2.54 1.73
N THR A 11 -0.47 -3.60 2.56
CA THR A 11 -1.54 -4.59 2.57
C THR A 11 -2.46 -4.38 3.76
N GLU A 12 -3.74 -4.65 3.57
CA GLU A 12 -4.69 -4.71 4.67
C GLU A 12 -4.38 -5.88 5.62
N GLY A 13 -4.27 -5.59 6.92
CA GLY A 13 -4.06 -6.60 7.95
C GLY A 13 -5.34 -7.42 8.14
N GLY A 14 -5.30 -8.70 7.79
CA GLY A 14 -6.43 -9.63 7.83
C GLY A 14 -6.95 -10.00 9.22
N CYS A 15 -6.96 -9.09 10.20
CA CYS A 15 -7.50 -9.35 11.54
C CYS A 15 -8.39 -8.21 12.08
N GLY A 16 -8.89 -7.31 11.22
CA GLY A 16 -9.88 -6.29 11.59
C GLY A 16 -11.31 -6.60 11.10
N THR A 17 -11.44 -7.46 10.09
CA THR A 17 -12.68 -7.60 9.31
C THR A 17 -13.08 -9.06 9.12
N ILE A 18 -12.95 -9.86 10.19
CA ILE A 18 -13.45 -11.25 10.21
C ILE A 18 -14.99 -11.31 10.17
N LEU A 19 -15.71 -10.18 10.28
CA LEU A 19 -17.17 -10.21 10.42
C LEU A 19 -18.01 -9.73 9.23
N LEU A 20 -17.63 -8.73 8.42
CA LEU A 20 -18.54 -8.21 7.37
C LEU A 20 -17.78 -7.65 6.17
N GLY A 21 -18.06 -8.22 4.99
CA GLY A 21 -17.32 -8.05 3.73
C GLY A 21 -17.01 -6.62 3.29
N SER A 22 -15.95 -6.52 2.48
CA SER A 22 -15.26 -5.32 2.00
C SER A 22 -14.37 -4.65 3.05
N SER A 23 -13.18 -5.21 3.15
CA SER A 23 -12.04 -4.57 3.76
C SER A 23 -11.43 -3.72 2.63
N GLY A 24 -11.74 -2.41 2.64
CA GLY A 24 -11.35 -1.48 1.58
C GLY A 24 -9.90 -1.04 1.74
N LEU A 25 -9.26 -0.61 0.64
CA LEU A 25 -7.90 -0.08 0.66
C LEU A 25 -7.68 0.90 1.85
N PRO A 26 -6.68 0.67 2.72
CA PRO A 26 -6.51 1.46 3.94
C PRO A 26 -5.89 2.83 3.63
N ILE A 27 -6.70 3.76 3.11
CA ILE A 27 -6.27 5.09 2.62
C ILE A 27 -5.47 5.85 3.67
N LYS A 28 -5.95 5.93 4.92
CA LYS A 28 -5.23 6.63 6.00
C LYS A 28 -3.84 6.07 6.28
N ARG A 29 -3.69 4.74 6.20
CA ARG A 29 -2.40 4.07 6.40
C ARG A 29 -1.45 4.37 5.22
N LEU A 30 -2.00 4.37 4.00
CA LEU A 30 -1.27 4.75 2.80
C LEU A 30 -0.79 6.20 2.89
N GLU A 31 -1.66 7.14 3.27
CA GLU A 31 -1.33 8.56 3.46
C GLU A 31 -0.22 8.74 4.51
N SER A 32 -0.32 8.08 5.67
CA SER A 32 0.72 8.13 6.70
C SER A 32 2.07 7.65 6.17
N LYS A 33 2.08 6.52 5.44
CA LYS A 33 3.30 5.95 4.85
C LYS A 33 3.95 6.88 3.82
N LEU A 34 3.14 7.50 2.96
CA LEU A 34 3.63 8.47 1.98
C LEU A 34 4.18 9.73 2.65
N ASN A 35 3.52 10.23 3.71
CA ASN A 35 3.99 11.39 4.46
C ASN A 35 5.31 11.11 5.20
N GLU A 36 5.44 9.93 5.83
CA GLU A 36 6.69 9.46 6.44
C GLU A 36 7.81 9.38 5.41
N ALA A 37 7.55 8.73 4.26
CA ALA A 37 8.51 8.61 3.17
C ALA A 37 8.93 9.98 2.61
N ALA A 38 7.98 10.89 2.44
CA ALA A 38 8.25 12.25 1.98
C ALA A 38 9.13 13.03 2.97
N ALA A 39 8.90 12.88 4.28
CA ALA A 39 9.74 13.50 5.32
C ALA A 39 11.18 12.98 5.29
N GLU A 40 11.38 11.73 4.89
CA GLU A 40 12.70 11.13 4.67
C GLU A 40 13.35 11.54 3.34
N GLY A 41 12.65 12.28 2.48
CA GLY A 41 13.13 12.74 1.17
C GLY A 41 12.89 11.76 0.03
N TRP A 42 11.99 10.78 0.20
CA TRP A 42 11.53 9.91 -0.88
C TRP A 42 10.39 10.57 -1.66
N GLU A 43 10.35 10.34 -2.97
CA GLU A 43 9.31 10.81 -3.88
C GLU A 43 8.58 9.62 -4.49
N LEU A 44 7.25 9.70 -4.67
CA LEU A 44 6.47 8.64 -5.31
C LEU A 44 6.81 8.57 -6.81
N ALA A 45 7.41 7.46 -7.23
CA ALA A 45 7.76 7.21 -8.62
C ALA A 45 6.66 6.45 -9.37
N PHE A 46 6.06 5.44 -8.73
CA PHE A 46 5.02 4.62 -9.32
C PHE A 46 4.13 3.98 -8.25
N GLN A 47 2.84 3.81 -8.55
CA GLN A 47 1.89 3.14 -7.67
C GLN A 47 1.05 2.15 -8.49
N VAL A 48 0.88 0.94 -7.97
CA VAL A 48 -0.06 -0.04 -8.52
C VAL A 48 -0.88 -0.69 -7.41
N ILE A 49 -2.16 -0.92 -7.69
CA ILE A 49 -3.07 -1.62 -6.79
C ILE A 49 -3.27 -3.02 -7.33
N GLU A 50 -2.92 -4.02 -6.51
CA GLU A 50 -3.15 -5.42 -6.80
C GLU A 50 -4.38 -5.89 -6.02
N LYS A 51 -5.36 -6.46 -6.72
CA LYS A 51 -6.52 -7.11 -6.10
C LYS A 51 -6.39 -8.62 -6.28
N LYS A 52 -6.30 -9.37 -5.18
CA LYS A 52 -6.24 -10.83 -5.21
C LYS A 52 -7.44 -11.42 -4.49
N ARG A 53 -8.09 -12.40 -5.12
CA ARG A 53 -9.13 -13.22 -4.48
C ARG A 53 -8.50 -14.02 -3.34
N PHE A 54 -9.06 -13.92 -2.15
CA PHE A 54 -8.66 -14.62 -0.95
C PHE A 54 -9.85 -15.46 -0.46
N TRP A 55 -9.73 -16.79 -0.42
CA TRP A 55 -10.87 -17.68 -0.12
C TRP A 55 -12.12 -17.44 -1.01
N LEU A 56 -13.26 -18.03 -0.65
CA LEU A 56 -14.46 -18.08 -1.51
C LEU A 56 -15.14 -16.72 -1.68
N PHE A 57 -15.09 -15.84 -0.67
CA PHE A 57 -15.77 -14.55 -0.64
C PHE A 57 -14.92 -13.35 -0.21
N TRP A 58 -13.63 -13.54 0.11
CA TRP A 58 -12.76 -12.43 0.51
C TRP A 58 -11.90 -11.96 -0.66
N THR A 59 -11.57 -10.69 -0.65
CA THR A 59 -10.62 -10.10 -1.60
C THR A 59 -9.64 -9.29 -0.78
N ARG A 60 -8.35 -9.46 -1.07
CA ARG A 60 -7.30 -8.66 -0.45
C ARG A 60 -6.76 -7.68 -1.48
N GLU A 61 -6.81 -6.41 -1.13
CA GLU A 61 -6.15 -5.34 -1.89
C GLU A 61 -4.76 -5.09 -1.31
N THR A 62 -3.79 -4.86 -2.19
CA THR A 62 -2.41 -4.51 -1.82
C THR A 62 -1.96 -3.35 -2.68
N VAL A 63 -1.51 -2.28 -2.05
CA VAL A 63 -0.91 -1.15 -2.77
C VAL A 63 0.59 -1.36 -2.79
N ILE A 64 1.14 -1.39 -3.99
CA ILE A 64 2.58 -1.46 -4.22
C ILE A 64 3.04 -0.04 -4.57
N LEU A 65 3.89 0.52 -3.74
CA LEU A 65 4.48 1.84 -3.91
C LEU A 65 5.93 1.67 -4.32
N THR A 66 6.31 2.31 -5.41
CA THR A 66 7.70 2.50 -5.80
C THR A 66 8.08 3.94 -5.50
N LEU A 67 9.01 4.12 -4.58
CA LEU A 67 9.54 5.39 -4.14
C LEU A 67 10.94 5.56 -4.73
N GLY A 68 11.26 6.78 -5.12
CA GLY A 68 12.57 7.17 -5.64
C GLY A 68 13.20 8.27 -4.81
N ARG A 69 14.53 8.30 -4.72
CA ARG A 69 15.28 9.39 -4.08
C ARG A 69 16.48 9.80 -4.96
N LYS A 70 16.83 11.08 -4.92
CA LYS A 70 17.97 11.66 -5.65
C LYS A 70 19.31 11.33 -5.01
#